data_AF-A0A0G4HG73-F1
#
_entry.id   AF-A0A0G4HG73-F1
#
_cell.length_a   1.000
_cell.length_b   1.000
_cell.length_c   1.000
_cell.angle_alpha   90.00
_cell.angle_beta   90.00
_cell.angle_gamma   90.00
#
_symmetry.space_group_name_H-M   'P 1'
#
loop_
_entity.id
_entity.type
_entity.pdbx_description
1 polymer ?
#
loop_
_entity_poly.entity_id
_entity_poly.type
_entity_poly.pdbx_seq_one_letter_code
_entity_poly.pdbx_strand_id
1 'polypeptide(L)'
;MSSVALDNQAGEKDDKELPEVQFAELETRMRRFIVDLLEPTMKRVQQQQVDLSSLKTVVDRHAKSLSEVAVMTVKAEQNIGVVEQLREEMSKWDVQRRNQEAKVSEDISLMKHELDGFRYNLERKEASIQALQRTSERAVAEVQQAMDAQDSFRQYVDGRLEAQVKHAHAFRTDLEVKLVALETKHNGLADELWGEETGLAKVTGELNRTNLTVSSLSEEVKRLNKSKASTQQCDMLQDSIRELVKETKDDVKDLRDAVGGVVSEVKEHFKTAANQIAAHNASMLSELELKQLKKRLSGVFDNSDLVLKGLEHITGVIAILIESNKVAASLDVQDDDDRRRVALMGYKEAGGKEGERSGSRTTRARSGNGGGAAGDGATVISVDPRCLSCSGQAATVLAGFKMACLQYAPQPVRYNKKLFNRGDLIAVRSQLLEQCFDALQSGPDLRFAGGQPQVNASHRQRESAGDSLGQTQRDREREKDPSGGGGERGRETIGSSLFGGTSMGASGFGGDGRRKNDT
;
A
#
# COMPACT_ATOMS: atom_id res chain seq x y z
N MET A 1 124.00 -20.98 -35.34
CA MET A 1 123.47 -22.19 -36.02
C MET A 1 123.02 -21.73 -37.40
N SER A 2 123.58 -22.07 -38.56
CA SER A 2 124.64 -22.97 -39.05
C SER A 2 125.09 -22.34 -40.39
N SER A 3 126.39 -22.09 -40.65
CA SER A 3 127.36 -22.95 -41.36
C SER A 3 126.83 -23.43 -42.73
N VAL A 4 127.46 -23.25 -43.90
CA VAL A 4 128.82 -23.58 -44.41
C VAL A 4 128.86 -22.95 -45.83
N ALA A 5 129.89 -22.19 -46.26
CA ALA A 5 131.08 -22.61 -47.03
C ALA A 5 130.74 -23.35 -48.36
N LEU A 6 131.39 -23.23 -49.52
CA LEU A 6 132.68 -22.68 -50.01
C LEU A 6 132.62 -22.75 -51.56
N ASP A 7 133.71 -22.32 -52.22
CA ASP A 7 134.12 -22.49 -53.64
C ASP A 7 133.51 -21.51 -54.66
N ASN A 8 134.22 -20.52 -55.22
CA ASN A 8 135.60 -20.39 -55.74
C ASN A 8 135.84 -21.16 -57.06
N GLN A 9 135.45 -20.57 -58.19
CA GLN A 9 136.08 -20.78 -59.49
C GLN A 9 136.16 -19.45 -60.25
N ALA A 10 137.40 -19.01 -60.47
CA ALA A 10 137.77 -17.92 -61.36
C ALA A 10 137.58 -18.37 -62.82
N GLY A 11 136.85 -17.56 -63.58
CA GLY A 11 136.59 -17.75 -65.01
C GLY A 11 136.64 -16.39 -65.70
N GLU A 12 137.86 -15.99 -66.04
CA GLU A 12 138.22 -14.93 -66.95
C GLU A 12 137.48 -15.10 -68.30
N LYS A 13 136.57 -14.17 -68.65
CA LYS A 13 136.27 -13.72 -70.03
C LYS A 13 135.09 -12.75 -70.10
N ASP A 14 135.24 -11.85 -71.07
CA ASP A 14 134.25 -10.98 -71.70
C ASP A 14 133.98 -9.62 -71.04
N ASP A 15 134.70 -8.62 -71.56
CA ASP A 15 134.41 -7.19 -71.66
C ASP A 15 133.02 -6.85 -72.27
N LYS A 16 132.04 -7.75 -72.15
CA LYS A 16 130.62 -7.56 -72.47
C LYS A 16 129.74 -7.45 -71.22
N GLU A 17 130.26 -7.70 -70.01
CA GLU A 17 129.51 -7.56 -68.74
C GLU A 17 129.53 -6.13 -68.16
N LEU A 18 130.52 -5.31 -68.52
CA LEU A 18 130.60 -3.89 -68.14
C LEU A 18 129.39 -3.05 -68.58
N PRO A 19 128.84 -3.19 -69.81
CA PRO A 19 127.59 -2.52 -70.14
C PRO A 19 126.40 -3.10 -69.36
N GLU A 20 126.38 -4.41 -69.08
CA GLU A 20 125.27 -5.05 -68.36
C GLU A 20 125.17 -4.62 -66.89
N VAL A 21 126.31 -4.45 -66.21
CA VAL A 21 126.39 -3.88 -64.85
C VAL A 21 125.98 -2.41 -64.84
N GLN A 22 126.40 -1.62 -65.84
CA GLN A 22 125.99 -0.22 -65.98
C GLN A 22 124.50 -0.09 -66.29
N PHE A 23 123.92 -0.99 -67.09
CA PHE A 23 122.49 -1.07 -67.34
C PHE A 23 121.73 -1.47 -66.07
N ALA A 24 122.22 -2.44 -65.29
CA ALA A 24 121.63 -2.82 -64.01
C ALA A 24 121.69 -1.68 -62.98
N GLU A 25 122.77 -0.90 -62.93
CA GLU A 25 122.90 0.25 -62.03
C GLU A 25 121.97 1.40 -62.46
N LEU A 26 121.92 1.71 -63.76
CA LEU A 26 121.00 2.69 -64.33
C LEU A 26 119.54 2.28 -64.06
N GLU A 27 119.21 1.01 -64.27
CA GLU A 27 117.90 0.44 -63.98
C GLU A 27 117.58 0.55 -62.49
N THR A 28 118.53 0.28 -61.59
CA THR A 28 118.34 0.40 -60.14
C THR A 28 118.10 1.86 -59.72
N ARG A 29 118.82 2.82 -60.33
CA ARG A 29 118.57 4.26 -60.14
C ARG A 29 117.20 4.66 -60.68
N MET A 30 116.83 4.16 -61.86
CA MET A 30 115.54 4.47 -62.47
C MET A 30 114.39 3.88 -61.64
N ARG A 31 114.54 2.66 -61.12
CA ARG A 31 113.61 2.04 -60.16
C ARG A 31 113.50 2.84 -58.87
N ARG A 32 114.61 3.30 -58.27
CA ARG A 32 114.56 4.20 -57.10
C ARG A 32 113.85 5.50 -57.40
N PHE A 33 114.18 6.15 -58.52
CA PHE A 33 113.55 7.41 -58.92
C PHE A 33 112.04 7.25 -59.17
N ILE A 34 111.64 6.13 -59.80
CA ILE A 34 110.22 5.76 -59.97
C ILE A 34 109.55 5.54 -58.61
N VAL A 35 110.21 4.84 -57.67
CA VAL A 35 109.69 4.63 -56.31
C VAL A 35 109.58 5.96 -55.55
N ASP A 36 110.59 6.82 -55.59
CA ASP A 36 110.59 8.13 -54.91
C ASP A 36 109.50 9.08 -55.47
N LEU A 37 109.19 8.98 -56.78
CA LEU A 37 108.09 9.72 -57.40
C LEU A 37 106.70 9.12 -57.06
N LEU A 38 106.59 7.79 -57.02
CA LEU A 38 105.30 7.11 -56.80
C LEU A 38 104.94 6.99 -55.32
N GLU A 39 105.90 6.84 -54.41
CA GLU A 39 105.66 6.62 -52.98
C GLU A 39 104.83 7.74 -52.31
N PRO A 40 105.09 9.04 -52.55
CA PRO A 40 104.26 10.12 -52.00
C PRO A 40 102.80 10.03 -52.49
N THR A 41 102.63 9.67 -53.77
CA THR A 41 101.30 9.52 -54.38
C THR A 41 100.59 8.31 -53.79
N MET A 42 101.27 7.17 -53.62
CA MET A 42 100.73 5.98 -52.97
C MET A 42 100.33 6.24 -51.52
N LYS A 43 101.17 6.92 -50.73
CA LYS A 43 100.83 7.32 -49.34
C LYS A 43 99.60 8.21 -49.30
N ARG A 44 99.48 9.18 -50.21
CA ARG A 44 98.31 10.05 -50.31
C ARG A 44 97.05 9.27 -50.70
N VAL A 45 97.14 8.35 -51.65
CA VAL A 45 96.03 7.47 -52.04
C VAL A 45 95.61 6.56 -50.88
N GLN A 46 96.58 5.98 -50.17
CA GLN A 46 96.31 5.14 -49.00
C GLN A 46 95.64 5.93 -47.87
N GLN A 47 96.10 7.15 -47.59
CA GLN A 47 95.46 8.05 -46.62
C GLN A 47 94.02 8.39 -47.05
N GLN A 48 93.81 8.76 -48.31
CA GLN A 48 92.47 9.03 -48.85
C GLN A 48 91.57 7.79 -48.75
N GLN A 49 92.11 6.58 -48.93
CA GLN A 49 91.36 5.35 -48.76
C GLN A 49 90.96 5.11 -47.30
N VAL A 50 91.85 5.42 -46.34
CA VAL A 50 91.53 5.41 -44.90
C VAL A 50 90.44 6.43 -44.58
N ASP A 51 90.56 7.66 -45.06
CA ASP A 51 89.58 8.73 -44.83
C ASP A 51 88.22 8.40 -45.44
N LEU A 52 88.19 7.84 -46.66
CA LEU A 52 86.97 7.35 -47.30
C LEU A 52 86.33 6.21 -46.52
N SER A 53 87.13 5.29 -45.97
CA SER A 53 86.61 4.21 -45.12
C SER A 53 86.03 4.75 -43.81
N SER A 54 86.67 5.73 -43.19
CA SER A 54 86.18 6.41 -41.99
C SER A 54 84.88 7.15 -42.29
N LEU A 55 84.84 7.95 -43.36
CA LEU A 55 83.65 8.67 -43.80
C LEU A 55 82.49 7.71 -44.08
N LYS A 56 82.75 6.56 -44.73
CA LYS A 56 81.75 5.51 -44.93
C LYS A 56 81.17 5.02 -43.61
N THR A 57 82.00 4.75 -42.59
CA THR A 57 81.48 4.33 -41.27
C THR A 57 80.63 5.41 -40.59
N VAL A 58 80.96 6.69 -40.76
CA VAL A 58 80.17 7.81 -40.24
C VAL A 58 78.83 7.91 -40.98
N VAL A 59 78.84 7.79 -42.30
CA VAL A 59 77.63 7.77 -43.13
C VAL A 59 76.72 6.60 -42.74
N ASP A 60 77.27 5.40 -42.54
CA ASP A 60 76.50 4.23 -42.10
C ASP A 60 75.88 4.43 -40.70
N ARG A 61 76.59 5.10 -39.78
CA ARG A 61 76.02 5.46 -38.47
C ARG A 61 74.89 6.49 -38.60
N HIS A 62 75.07 7.52 -39.42
CA HIS A 62 74.01 8.51 -39.66
C HIS A 62 72.80 7.91 -40.35
N ALA A 63 73.00 6.99 -41.31
CA ALA A 63 71.91 6.27 -41.95
C ALA A 63 71.09 5.44 -40.94
N LYS A 64 71.75 4.76 -40.00
CA LYS A 64 71.09 4.04 -38.91
C LYS A 64 70.32 4.99 -37.98
N SER A 65 70.94 6.08 -37.56
CA SER A 65 70.30 7.08 -36.70
C SER A 65 69.08 7.72 -37.38
N LEU A 66 69.17 8.05 -38.67
CA LEU A 66 68.03 8.55 -39.45
C LEU A 66 66.91 7.52 -39.55
N SER A 67 67.24 6.24 -39.73
CA SER A 67 66.25 5.16 -39.72
C SER A 67 65.56 5.02 -38.36
N GLU A 68 66.29 5.16 -37.25
CA GLU A 68 65.72 5.14 -35.89
C GLU A 68 64.80 6.34 -35.65
N VAL A 69 65.21 7.53 -36.08
CA VAL A 69 64.37 8.74 -36.00
C VAL A 69 63.10 8.58 -36.83
N ALA A 70 63.19 8.03 -38.06
CA ALA A 70 62.01 7.78 -38.89
C ALA A 70 61.02 6.83 -38.21
N VAL A 71 61.50 5.76 -37.56
CA VAL A 71 60.65 4.83 -36.79
C VAL A 71 60.03 5.54 -35.58
N MET A 72 60.77 6.42 -34.90
CA MET A 72 60.22 7.21 -33.79
C MET A 72 59.14 8.19 -34.26
N THR A 73 59.31 8.82 -35.42
CA THR A 73 58.29 9.72 -36.01
C THR A 73 57.00 8.96 -36.28
N VAL A 74 57.06 7.78 -36.90
CA VAL A 74 55.86 6.95 -37.15
C VAL A 74 55.17 6.56 -35.84
N LYS A 75 55.93 6.19 -34.80
CA LYS A 75 55.35 5.90 -33.48
C LYS A 75 54.73 7.13 -32.82
N ALA A 76 55.33 8.30 -33.00
CA ALA A 76 54.78 9.56 -32.48
C ALA A 76 53.46 9.90 -33.16
N GLU A 77 53.35 9.74 -34.48
CA GLU A 77 52.11 9.93 -35.24
C GLU A 77 51.01 8.96 -34.80
N GLN A 78 51.35 7.68 -34.58
CA GLN A 78 50.41 6.70 -34.02
C GLN A 78 49.91 7.11 -32.63
N ASN A 79 50.81 7.58 -31.76
CA ASN A 79 50.43 8.04 -30.43
C ASN A 79 49.54 9.30 -30.48
N ILE A 80 49.80 10.23 -31.42
CA ILE A 80 48.94 11.39 -31.65
C ILE A 80 47.53 10.94 -32.03
N GLY A 81 47.40 9.97 -32.94
CA GLY A 81 46.10 9.41 -33.33
C GLY A 81 45.32 8.79 -32.15
N VAL A 82 46.00 8.07 -31.26
CA VAL A 82 45.36 7.53 -30.04
C VAL A 82 44.90 8.65 -29.10
N VAL A 83 45.71 9.70 -28.92
CA VAL A 83 45.33 10.85 -28.08
C VAL A 83 44.15 11.61 -28.67
N GLU A 84 44.09 11.78 -30.00
CA GLU A 84 42.95 12.40 -30.68
C GLU A 84 41.67 11.57 -30.51
N GLN A 85 41.75 10.24 -30.65
CA GLN A 85 40.62 9.35 -30.41
C GLN A 85 40.13 9.44 -28.96
N LEU A 86 41.04 9.45 -27.98
CA LEU A 86 40.68 9.63 -26.57
C LEU A 86 40.03 10.99 -26.31
N ARG A 87 40.49 12.05 -26.98
CA ARG A 87 39.91 13.39 -26.88
C ARG A 87 38.49 13.43 -27.46
N GLU A 88 38.26 12.76 -28.58
CA GLU A 88 36.93 12.64 -29.18
C GLU A 88 35.97 11.89 -28.26
N GLU A 89 36.41 10.75 -27.71
CA GLU A 89 35.62 9.99 -26.74
C GLU A 89 35.32 10.83 -25.50
N MET A 90 36.31 11.49 -24.89
CA MET A 90 36.05 12.40 -23.76
C MET A 90 35.02 13.49 -24.08
N SER A 91 35.06 14.05 -25.30
CA SER A 91 34.05 15.02 -25.75
C SER A 91 32.65 14.40 -25.83
N LYS A 92 32.50 13.16 -26.28
CA LYS A 92 31.22 12.44 -26.29
C LYS A 92 30.71 12.19 -24.88
N TRP A 93 31.57 11.72 -23.98
CA TRP A 93 31.23 11.50 -22.56
C TRP A 93 30.78 12.79 -21.88
N ASP A 94 31.43 13.92 -22.15
CA ASP A 94 31.03 15.21 -21.59
C ASP A 94 29.65 15.67 -22.08
N VAL A 95 29.34 15.49 -23.37
CA VAL A 95 28.01 15.81 -23.91
C VAL A 95 26.95 14.89 -23.30
N GLN A 96 27.23 13.59 -23.20
CA GLN A 96 26.33 12.63 -22.59
C GLN A 96 26.07 12.96 -21.12
N ARG A 97 27.11 13.30 -20.36
CA ARG A 97 26.98 13.72 -18.96
C ARG A 97 26.10 14.95 -18.83
N ARG A 98 26.32 16.00 -19.64
CA ARG A 98 25.49 17.21 -19.61
C ARG A 98 24.03 16.93 -19.96
N ASN A 99 23.77 16.04 -20.92
CA ASN A 99 22.40 15.64 -21.27
C ASN A 99 21.73 14.87 -20.11
N GLN A 100 22.47 14.01 -19.42
CA GLN A 100 21.96 13.31 -18.23
C GLN A 100 21.70 14.28 -17.07
N GLU A 101 22.62 15.22 -16.83
CA GLU A 101 22.45 16.28 -15.83
C GLU A 101 21.19 17.13 -16.11
N ALA A 102 20.97 17.52 -17.37
CA ALA A 102 19.78 18.25 -17.77
C ALA A 102 18.49 17.43 -17.55
N LYS A 103 18.49 16.15 -17.94
CA LYS A 103 17.34 15.25 -17.73
C LYS A 103 17.01 15.09 -16.24
N VAL A 104 18.02 14.83 -15.40
CA VAL A 104 17.81 14.71 -13.95
C VAL A 104 17.28 16.02 -13.36
N SER A 105 17.75 17.18 -13.85
CA SER A 105 17.22 18.48 -13.41
C SER A 105 15.74 18.68 -13.79
N GLU A 106 15.32 18.19 -14.95
CA GLU A 106 13.91 18.21 -15.38
C GLU A 106 13.06 17.28 -14.51
N ASP A 107 13.50 16.04 -14.29
CA ASP A 107 12.82 15.06 -13.43
C ASP A 107 12.64 15.59 -12.00
N ILE A 108 13.67 16.25 -11.43
CA ILE A 108 13.60 16.91 -10.11
C ILE A 108 12.56 18.03 -10.12
N SER A 109 12.47 18.80 -11.21
CA SER A 109 11.50 19.90 -11.33
C SER A 109 10.07 19.39 -11.42
N LEU A 110 9.85 18.29 -12.15
CA LEU A 110 8.55 17.60 -12.22
C LEU A 110 8.14 17.03 -10.87
N MET A 111 9.03 16.30 -10.20
CA MET A 111 8.76 15.77 -8.84
C MET A 111 8.43 16.88 -7.85
N LYS A 112 9.11 18.04 -7.93
CA LYS A 112 8.80 19.20 -7.10
C LYS A 112 7.38 19.71 -7.37
N HIS A 113 6.97 19.79 -8.64
CA HIS A 113 5.62 20.21 -8.98
C HIS A 113 4.55 19.23 -8.48
N GLU A 114 4.80 17.92 -8.58
CA GLU A 114 3.92 16.88 -8.03
C GLU A 114 3.80 16.99 -6.50
N LEU A 115 4.90 17.21 -5.79
CA LEU A 115 4.91 17.43 -4.33
C LEU A 115 4.09 18.68 -3.95
N ASP A 116 4.22 19.77 -4.69
CA ASP A 116 3.39 20.98 -4.47
C ASP A 116 1.89 20.68 -4.73
N GLY A 117 1.59 19.87 -5.74
CA GLY A 117 0.23 19.38 -6.02
C GLY A 117 -0.34 18.52 -4.88
N PHE A 118 0.46 17.60 -4.33
CA PHE A 118 0.08 16.81 -3.16
C PHE A 118 -0.14 17.67 -1.92
N ARG A 119 0.74 18.65 -1.67
CA ARG A 119 0.59 19.60 -0.57
C ARG A 119 -0.71 20.37 -0.66
N TYR A 120 -1.02 20.93 -1.83
CA TYR A 120 -2.29 21.63 -2.05
C TYR A 120 -3.52 20.72 -1.83
N ASN A 121 -3.44 19.46 -2.28
CA ASN A 121 -4.51 18.49 -2.05
C ASN A 121 -4.71 18.21 -0.55
N LEU A 122 -3.62 18.02 0.20
CA LEU A 122 -3.66 17.84 1.65
C LEU A 122 -4.28 19.06 2.36
N GLU A 123 -3.84 20.28 2.03
CA GLU A 123 -4.42 21.52 2.59
C GLU A 123 -5.93 21.62 2.30
N ARG A 124 -6.37 21.23 1.10
CA ARG A 124 -7.80 21.19 0.74
C ARG A 124 -8.57 20.12 1.54
N LYS A 125 -8.00 18.94 1.73
CA LYS A 125 -8.62 17.85 2.51
C LYS A 125 -8.70 18.22 3.98
N GLU A 126 -7.68 18.85 4.53
CA GLU A 126 -7.69 19.38 5.90
C GLU A 126 -8.80 20.40 6.09
N ALA A 127 -8.97 21.36 5.18
CA ALA A 127 -10.07 22.32 5.23
C ALA A 127 -11.45 21.63 5.20
N SER A 128 -11.61 20.57 4.41
CA SER A 128 -12.84 19.76 4.38
C SER A 128 -13.07 19.01 5.70
N ILE A 129 -12.03 18.46 6.31
CA ILE A 129 -12.12 17.79 7.62
C ILE A 129 -12.54 18.79 8.69
N GLN A 130 -11.94 19.98 8.72
CA GLN A 130 -12.32 21.05 9.66
C GLN A 130 -13.78 21.53 9.48
N ALA A 131 -14.31 21.49 8.26
CA ALA A 131 -15.72 21.80 8.00
C ALA A 131 -16.66 20.69 8.53
N LEU A 132 -16.31 19.43 8.28
CA LEU A 132 -17.04 18.27 8.80
C LEU A 132 -17.01 18.23 10.33
N GLN A 133 -15.86 18.52 10.95
CA GLN A 133 -15.72 18.58 12.39
C GLN A 133 -16.66 19.63 13.00
N ARG A 134 -16.71 20.84 12.44
CA ARG A 134 -17.66 21.89 12.88
C ARG A 134 -19.12 21.46 12.74
N THR A 135 -19.44 20.67 11.72
CA THR A 135 -20.80 20.13 11.52
C THR A 135 -21.13 19.07 12.56
N SER A 136 -20.16 18.18 12.84
CA SER A 136 -20.28 17.17 13.88
C SER A 136 -20.46 17.80 15.28
N GLU A 137 -19.70 18.84 15.61
CA GLU A 137 -19.82 19.55 16.88
C GLU A 137 -21.21 20.18 17.06
N ARG A 138 -21.80 20.74 15.99
CA ARG A 138 -23.19 21.24 16.03
C ARG A 138 -24.20 20.12 16.24
N ALA A 139 -24.07 19.01 15.53
CA ALA A 139 -24.97 17.86 15.69
C ALA A 139 -24.90 17.29 17.11
N VAL A 140 -23.70 17.22 17.71
CA VAL A 140 -23.52 16.81 19.11
C VAL A 140 -24.24 17.77 20.05
N ALA A 141 -24.14 19.08 19.83
CA ALA A 141 -24.85 20.07 20.64
C ALA A 141 -26.38 19.95 20.51
N GLU A 142 -26.90 19.71 19.32
CA GLU A 142 -28.34 19.49 19.08
C GLU A 142 -28.84 18.21 19.77
N VAL A 143 -28.07 17.11 19.70
CA VAL A 143 -28.38 15.87 20.42
C VAL A 143 -28.40 16.09 21.93
N GLN A 144 -27.42 16.82 22.47
CA GLN A 144 -27.38 17.14 23.89
C GLN A 144 -28.61 17.97 24.31
N GLN A 145 -28.98 18.98 23.52
CA GLN A 145 -30.18 19.78 23.78
C GLN A 145 -31.46 18.92 23.76
N ALA A 146 -31.56 17.98 22.81
CA ALA A 146 -32.69 17.06 22.73
C ALA A 146 -32.74 16.11 23.94
N MET A 147 -31.59 15.64 24.42
CA MET A 147 -31.49 14.82 25.65
C MET A 147 -31.94 15.61 26.88
N ASP A 148 -31.46 16.85 27.05
CA ASP A 148 -31.85 17.71 28.17
C ASP A 148 -33.38 18.00 28.15
N ALA A 149 -33.93 18.22 26.95
CA ALA A 149 -35.37 18.39 26.77
C ALA A 149 -36.15 17.11 27.13
N GLN A 150 -35.67 15.94 26.71
CA GLN A 150 -36.26 14.66 27.05
C GLN A 150 -36.26 14.41 28.57
N ASP A 151 -35.16 14.72 29.26
CA ASP A 151 -35.07 14.54 30.70
C ASP A 151 -35.98 15.52 31.46
N SER A 152 -36.09 16.77 30.99
CA SER A 152 -37.05 17.73 31.55
C SER A 152 -38.51 17.26 31.41
N PHE A 153 -38.85 16.64 30.26
CA PHE A 153 -40.18 16.08 30.02
C PHE A 153 -40.44 14.87 30.90
N ARG A 154 -39.44 13.98 31.08
CA ARG A 154 -39.54 12.85 32.02
C ARG A 154 -39.82 13.32 33.44
N GLN A 155 -39.05 14.29 33.94
CA GLN A 155 -39.26 14.87 35.27
C GLN A 155 -40.67 15.47 35.42
N TYR A 156 -41.18 16.15 34.39
CA TYR A 156 -42.54 16.68 34.39
C TYR A 156 -43.61 15.58 34.48
N VAL A 157 -43.48 14.51 33.69
CA VAL A 157 -44.40 13.36 33.70
C VAL A 157 -44.35 12.66 35.06
N ASP A 158 -43.15 12.41 35.60
CA ASP A 158 -42.96 11.78 36.90
C ASP A 158 -43.59 12.62 38.01
N GLY A 159 -43.39 13.95 38.01
CA GLY A 159 -44.01 14.85 38.97
C GLY A 159 -45.54 14.87 38.88
N ARG A 160 -46.10 14.83 37.67
CA ARG A 160 -47.56 14.73 37.47
C ARG A 160 -48.10 13.38 37.93
N LEU A 161 -47.40 12.29 37.66
CA LEU A 161 -47.76 10.95 38.10
C LEU A 161 -47.74 10.87 39.63
N GLU A 162 -46.69 11.39 40.28
CA GLU A 162 -46.59 11.47 41.74
C GLU A 162 -47.75 12.27 42.35
N ALA A 163 -48.12 13.41 41.74
CA ALA A 163 -49.26 14.21 42.18
C ALA A 163 -50.59 13.44 42.05
N GLN A 164 -50.80 12.71 40.94
CA GLN A 164 -51.99 11.86 40.76
C GLN A 164 -52.02 10.69 41.75
N VAL A 165 -50.89 10.05 42.04
CA VAL A 165 -50.77 8.99 43.05
C VAL A 165 -51.13 9.54 44.43
N LYS A 166 -50.62 10.73 44.80
CA LYS A 166 -50.99 11.40 46.06
C LYS A 166 -52.49 11.70 46.14
N HIS A 167 -53.08 12.23 45.06
CA HIS A 167 -54.52 12.49 45.00
C HIS A 167 -55.36 11.22 45.14
N ALA A 168 -55.00 10.15 44.42
CA ALA A 168 -55.67 8.86 44.50
C ALA A 168 -55.55 8.25 45.91
N HIS A 169 -54.39 8.36 46.55
CA HIS A 169 -54.20 7.92 47.92
C HIS A 169 -55.06 8.72 48.91
N ALA A 170 -55.10 10.05 48.78
CA ALA A 170 -55.93 10.90 49.63
C ALA A 170 -57.42 10.56 49.47
N PHE A 171 -57.89 10.37 48.23
CA PHE A 171 -59.26 9.95 47.95
C PHE A 171 -59.57 8.56 48.52
N ARG A 172 -58.63 7.61 48.40
CA ARG A 172 -58.76 6.27 49.01
C ARG A 172 -58.92 6.37 50.53
N THR A 173 -58.06 7.15 51.20
CA THR A 173 -58.13 7.35 52.64
C THR A 173 -59.45 8.03 53.06
N ASP A 174 -59.96 9.01 52.31
CA ASP A 174 -61.28 9.62 52.58
C ASP A 174 -62.42 8.60 52.45
N LEU A 175 -62.39 7.74 51.43
CA LEU A 175 -63.37 6.66 51.28
C LEU A 175 -63.26 5.62 52.40
N GLU A 176 -62.05 5.24 52.80
CA GLU A 176 -61.81 4.34 53.94
C GLU A 176 -62.42 4.92 55.22
N VAL A 177 -62.21 6.21 55.51
CA VAL A 177 -62.80 6.89 56.68
C VAL A 177 -64.33 6.92 56.61
N LYS A 178 -64.90 7.25 55.44
CA LYS A 178 -66.37 7.25 55.24
C LYS A 178 -66.98 5.86 55.39
N LEU A 179 -66.29 4.83 54.92
CA LEU A 179 -66.72 3.44 55.04
C LEU A 179 -66.73 3.02 56.51
N VAL A 180 -65.67 3.29 57.27
CA VAL A 180 -65.62 3.06 58.72
C VAL A 180 -66.72 3.84 59.46
N ALA A 181 -67.00 5.09 59.06
CA ALA A 181 -68.08 5.89 59.63
C ALA A 181 -69.48 5.30 59.34
N LEU A 182 -69.68 4.74 58.14
CA LEU A 182 -70.92 4.05 57.78
C LEU A 182 -71.06 2.71 58.50
N GLU A 183 -69.98 1.94 58.63
CA GLU A 183 -69.96 0.69 59.39
C GLU A 183 -70.28 0.93 60.87
N THR A 184 -69.67 1.95 61.49
CA THR A 184 -69.97 2.33 62.88
C THR A 184 -71.42 2.78 63.06
N LYS A 185 -71.97 3.58 62.13
CA LYS A 185 -73.39 3.96 62.13
C LYS A 185 -74.32 2.76 61.94
N HIS A 186 -73.97 1.85 61.04
CA HIS A 186 -74.73 0.62 60.80
C HIS A 186 -74.74 -0.25 62.05
N ASN A 187 -73.59 -0.44 62.70
CA ASN A 187 -73.50 -1.18 63.97
C ASN A 187 -74.33 -0.51 65.06
N GLY A 188 -74.28 0.82 65.18
CA GLY A 188 -75.14 1.55 66.12
C GLY A 188 -76.64 1.39 65.85
N LEU A 189 -77.06 1.46 64.58
CA LEU A 189 -78.46 1.19 64.20
C LEU A 189 -78.84 -0.27 64.44
N ALA A 190 -77.94 -1.22 64.17
CA ALA A 190 -78.16 -2.63 64.42
C ALA A 190 -78.32 -2.89 65.93
N ASP A 191 -77.50 -2.27 66.78
CA ASP A 191 -77.62 -2.32 68.24
C ASP A 191 -78.93 -1.66 68.72
N GLU A 192 -79.39 -0.56 68.10
CA GLU A 192 -80.69 0.05 68.41
C GLU A 192 -81.87 -0.85 68.02
N LEU A 193 -81.78 -1.54 66.87
CA LEU A 193 -82.87 -2.38 66.34
C LEU A 193 -82.93 -3.77 66.98
N TRP A 194 -81.76 -4.33 67.31
CA TRP A 194 -81.58 -5.73 67.73
C TRP A 194 -80.96 -5.88 69.12
N GLY A 195 -80.57 -4.78 69.78
CA GLY A 195 -80.09 -4.80 71.16
C GLY A 195 -81.18 -5.29 72.12
N GLU A 196 -80.73 -5.95 73.19
CA GLU A 196 -81.56 -6.80 74.07
C GLU A 196 -82.70 -6.08 74.81
N GLU A 197 -82.80 -4.74 74.78
CA GLU A 197 -83.76 -4.02 75.63
C GLU A 197 -84.97 -3.33 74.95
N THR A 198 -85.01 -3.03 73.65
CA THR A 198 -86.16 -2.24 73.11
C THR A 198 -86.56 -2.40 71.63
N GLY A 199 -85.86 -3.22 70.84
CA GLY A 199 -86.09 -3.32 69.38
C GLY A 199 -87.52 -3.68 68.96
N LEU A 200 -88.05 -4.78 69.48
CA LEU A 200 -89.43 -5.21 69.19
C LEU A 200 -90.48 -4.25 69.78
N ALA A 201 -90.22 -3.66 70.95
CA ALA A 201 -91.17 -2.76 71.60
C ALA A 201 -91.34 -1.44 70.83
N LYS A 202 -90.26 -0.90 70.27
CA LYS A 202 -90.28 0.35 69.48
C LYS A 202 -90.95 0.14 68.12
N VAL A 203 -90.66 -0.96 67.41
CA VAL A 203 -91.34 -1.33 66.16
C VAL A 203 -92.84 -1.57 66.39
N THR A 204 -93.22 -2.23 67.48
CA THR A 204 -94.63 -2.44 67.83
C THR A 204 -95.34 -1.11 68.19
N GLY A 205 -94.62 -0.18 68.82
CA GLY A 205 -95.13 1.17 69.14
C GLY A 205 -95.35 2.05 67.90
N GLU A 206 -94.42 2.05 66.94
CA GLU A 206 -94.57 2.83 65.71
C GLU A 206 -95.60 2.22 64.75
N LEU A 207 -95.71 0.88 64.70
CA LEU A 207 -96.76 0.18 63.96
C LEU A 207 -98.16 0.54 64.48
N ASN A 208 -98.33 0.68 65.79
CA ASN A 208 -99.59 1.14 66.38
C ASN A 208 -99.89 2.62 66.04
N ARG A 209 -98.88 3.48 65.96
CA ARG A 209 -99.05 4.89 65.52
C ARG A 209 -99.46 5.00 64.06
N THR A 210 -98.86 4.20 63.18
CA THR A 210 -99.21 4.17 61.75
C THR A 210 -100.62 3.61 61.53
N ASN A 211 -101.05 2.65 62.35
CA ASN A 211 -102.42 2.13 62.29
C ASN A 211 -103.48 3.19 62.69
N LEU A 212 -103.12 4.11 63.61
CA LEU A 212 -103.97 5.24 64.00
C LEU A 212 -104.07 6.31 62.91
N THR A 213 -102.97 6.65 62.22
CA THR A 213 -103.02 7.63 61.12
C THR A 213 -103.74 7.10 59.89
N VAL A 214 -103.60 5.81 59.56
CA VAL A 214 -104.37 5.17 58.48
C VAL A 214 -105.88 5.18 58.78
N SER A 215 -106.26 5.01 60.05
CA SER A 215 -107.66 5.11 60.48
C SER A 215 -108.21 6.54 60.33
N SER A 216 -107.40 7.56 60.65
CA SER A 216 -107.75 8.98 60.47
C SER A 216 -107.90 9.39 59.00
N LEU A 217 -106.99 8.94 58.12
CA LEU A 217 -107.11 9.19 56.67
C LEU A 217 -108.34 8.51 56.07
N SER A 218 -108.73 7.35 56.58
CA SER A 218 -109.95 6.65 56.15
C SER A 218 -111.23 7.46 56.43
N GLU A 219 -111.25 8.27 57.51
CA GLU A 219 -112.36 9.17 57.82
C GLU A 219 -112.38 10.44 56.94
N GLU A 220 -111.22 10.98 56.58
CA GLU A 220 -111.12 12.15 55.70
C GLU A 220 -111.52 11.84 54.25
N VAL A 221 -111.19 10.65 53.75
CA VAL A 221 -111.63 10.18 52.42
C VAL A 221 -113.15 9.98 52.36
N LYS A 222 -113.81 9.57 53.47
CA LYS A 222 -115.29 9.53 53.56
C LYS A 222 -115.92 10.92 53.54
N ARG A 223 -115.20 11.94 53.99
CA ARG A 223 -115.65 13.33 54.05
C ARG A 223 -115.57 14.03 52.68
N LEU A 224 -114.54 13.68 51.90
CA LEU A 224 -114.34 14.13 50.51
C LEU A 224 -115.37 13.58 49.51
N ASN A 225 -116.05 12.48 49.82
CA ASN A 225 -117.01 11.83 48.92
C ASN A 225 -118.43 12.43 48.91
N LYS A 226 -118.66 13.57 49.61
CA LYS A 226 -120.00 14.20 49.78
C LYS A 226 -120.15 15.62 49.22
N SER A 227 -119.15 16.21 48.57
CA SER A 227 -119.27 17.54 47.94
C SER A 227 -119.15 17.42 46.41
N LYS A 228 -120.27 17.60 45.70
CA LYS A 228 -120.31 17.72 44.24
C LYS A 228 -119.68 19.03 43.77
N ALA A 229 -118.87 18.90 42.74
CA ALA A 229 -118.00 19.90 42.13
C ALA A 229 -118.69 21.19 41.67
N SER A 230 -118.00 22.32 41.83
CA SER A 230 -118.28 23.60 41.19
C SER A 230 -116.97 24.37 41.02
N THR A 231 -116.73 24.88 39.81
CA THR A 231 -115.62 25.79 39.40
C THR A 231 -114.17 25.32 39.55
N GLN A 232 -113.87 24.32 40.36
CA GLN A 232 -112.51 23.77 40.55
C GLN A 232 -112.01 22.98 39.32
N GLN A 233 -112.91 22.42 38.51
CA GLN A 233 -112.55 21.64 37.32
C GLN A 233 -112.01 22.50 36.16
N CYS A 234 -112.34 23.80 36.11
CA CYS A 234 -111.76 24.72 35.12
C CYS A 234 -110.35 25.18 35.51
N ASP A 235 -110.10 25.41 36.80
CA ASP A 235 -108.74 25.69 37.30
C ASP A 235 -107.84 24.46 37.11
N MET A 236 -108.35 23.25 37.38
CA MET A 236 -107.62 22.01 37.09
C MET A 236 -107.25 21.87 35.61
N LEU A 237 -108.13 22.29 34.69
CA LEU A 237 -107.84 22.21 33.25
C LEU A 237 -106.82 23.28 32.80
N GLN A 238 -106.86 24.47 33.41
CA GLN A 238 -105.82 25.48 33.20
C GLN A 238 -104.46 25.04 33.77
N ASP A 239 -104.46 24.38 34.92
CA ASP A 239 -103.26 23.83 35.53
C ASP A 239 -102.72 22.66 34.71
N SER A 240 -103.57 21.76 34.19
CA SER A 240 -103.13 20.71 33.26
C SER A 240 -102.54 21.27 31.97
N ILE A 241 -103.08 22.36 31.41
CA ILE A 241 -102.50 22.99 30.21
C ILE A 241 -101.15 23.65 30.54
N ARG A 242 -101.02 24.33 31.69
CA ARG A 242 -99.71 24.88 32.12
C ARG A 242 -98.69 23.80 32.38
N GLU A 243 -99.13 22.68 32.94
CA GLU A 243 -98.31 21.51 33.20
C GLU A 243 -97.83 20.88 31.89
N LEU A 244 -98.71 20.73 30.91
CA LEU A 244 -98.38 20.18 29.58
C LEU A 244 -97.45 21.12 28.78
N VAL A 245 -97.63 22.44 28.90
CA VAL A 245 -96.69 23.42 28.32
C VAL A 245 -95.33 23.39 29.02
N LYS A 246 -95.31 23.17 30.33
CA LYS A 246 -94.06 23.02 31.09
C LYS A 246 -93.33 21.72 30.71
N GLU A 247 -94.05 20.61 30.62
CA GLU A 247 -93.55 19.31 30.18
C GLU A 247 -92.98 19.40 28.76
N THR A 248 -93.71 20.01 27.82
CA THR A 248 -93.22 20.20 26.44
C THR A 248 -91.95 21.07 26.40
N LYS A 249 -91.83 22.07 27.27
CA LYS A 249 -90.64 22.93 27.36
C LYS A 249 -89.45 22.18 27.96
N ASP A 250 -89.70 21.31 28.93
CA ASP A 250 -88.70 20.43 29.52
C ASP A 250 -88.25 19.39 28.48
N ASP A 251 -89.15 18.78 27.72
CA ASP A 251 -88.82 17.85 26.62
C ASP A 251 -87.99 18.52 25.51
N VAL A 252 -88.33 19.76 25.12
CA VAL A 252 -87.55 20.50 24.12
C VAL A 252 -86.16 20.87 24.65
N LYS A 253 -86.04 21.11 25.96
CA LYS A 253 -84.75 21.35 26.61
C LYS A 253 -83.93 20.06 26.65
N ASP A 254 -84.53 18.94 27.01
CA ASP A 254 -83.87 17.63 27.04
C ASP A 254 -83.43 17.21 25.63
N LEU A 255 -84.24 17.49 24.60
CA LEU A 255 -83.86 17.28 23.21
C LEU A 255 -82.67 18.16 22.79
N ARG A 256 -82.68 19.44 23.19
CA ARG A 256 -81.56 20.36 22.91
C ARG A 256 -80.28 19.88 23.58
N ASP A 257 -80.37 19.40 24.82
CA ASP A 257 -79.24 18.88 25.59
C ASP A 257 -78.73 17.57 24.98
N ALA A 258 -79.63 16.69 24.52
CA ALA A 258 -79.29 15.47 23.79
C ALA A 258 -78.58 15.77 22.46
N VAL A 259 -79.10 16.71 21.66
CA VAL A 259 -78.46 17.14 20.40
C VAL A 259 -77.12 17.81 20.68
N GLY A 260 -77.01 18.62 21.74
CA GLY A 260 -75.74 19.19 22.20
C GLY A 260 -74.71 18.13 22.57
N GLY A 261 -75.14 17.07 23.26
CA GLY A 261 -74.34 15.89 23.58
C GLY A 261 -73.81 15.19 22.33
N VAL A 262 -74.70 14.86 21.38
CA VAL A 262 -74.31 14.20 20.12
C VAL A 262 -73.36 15.06 19.29
N VAL A 263 -73.59 16.37 19.18
CA VAL A 263 -72.67 17.26 18.46
C VAL A 263 -71.30 17.34 19.15
N SER A 264 -71.27 17.34 20.48
CA SER A 264 -70.01 17.30 21.25
C SER A 264 -69.26 15.97 21.03
N GLU A 265 -69.98 14.85 21.06
CA GLU A 265 -69.42 13.52 20.82
C GLU A 265 -68.87 13.39 19.39
N VAL A 266 -69.61 13.86 18.38
CA VAL A 266 -69.14 13.89 16.98
C VAL A 266 -67.89 14.77 16.85
N LYS A 267 -67.84 15.93 17.51
CA LYS A 267 -66.66 16.81 17.52
C LYS A 267 -65.45 16.12 18.14
N GLU A 268 -65.66 15.35 19.21
CA GLU A 268 -64.60 14.57 19.87
C GLU A 268 -64.11 13.41 19.01
N HIS A 269 -65.02 12.69 18.33
CA HIS A 269 -64.67 11.65 17.36
C HIS A 269 -63.88 12.22 16.19
N PHE A 270 -64.28 13.37 15.62
CA PHE A 270 -63.51 14.03 14.56
C PHE A 270 -62.13 14.47 15.04
N LYS A 271 -62.01 15.00 16.26
CA LYS A 271 -60.72 15.37 16.84
C LYS A 271 -59.81 14.15 17.03
N THR A 272 -60.37 13.04 17.51
CA THR A 272 -59.64 11.78 17.69
C THR A 272 -59.21 11.18 16.36
N ALA A 273 -60.10 11.16 15.35
CA ALA A 273 -59.78 10.71 14.01
C ALA A 273 -58.70 11.58 13.34
N ALA A 274 -58.79 12.91 13.48
CA ALA A 274 -57.78 13.83 12.96
C ALA A 274 -56.42 13.61 13.62
N ASN A 275 -56.38 13.41 14.94
CA ASN A 275 -55.16 13.10 15.68
C ASN A 275 -54.58 11.73 15.28
N GLN A 276 -55.43 10.73 15.06
CA GLN A 276 -54.99 9.41 14.57
C GLN A 276 -54.41 9.50 13.16
N ILE A 277 -55.02 10.27 12.26
CA ILE A 277 -54.50 10.50 10.90
C ILE A 277 -53.16 11.25 10.96
N ALA A 278 -53.03 12.26 11.82
CA ALA A 278 -51.77 12.98 12.00
C ALA A 278 -50.66 12.07 12.55
N ALA A 279 -50.97 11.24 13.56
CA ALA A 279 -50.04 10.27 14.11
C ALA A 279 -49.64 9.19 13.08
N HIS A 280 -50.61 8.69 12.31
CA HIS A 280 -50.39 7.74 11.22
C HIS A 280 -49.49 8.33 10.12
N ASN A 281 -49.75 9.58 9.70
CA ASN A 281 -48.93 10.26 8.70
C ASN A 281 -47.51 10.52 9.20
N ALA A 282 -47.33 10.92 10.46
CA ALA A 282 -46.01 11.06 11.07
C ALA A 282 -45.25 9.71 11.11
N SER A 283 -45.94 8.62 11.48
CA SER A 283 -45.36 7.27 11.47
C SER A 283 -44.94 6.86 10.06
N MET A 284 -45.81 7.06 9.06
CA MET A 284 -45.53 6.72 7.67
C MET A 284 -44.34 7.50 7.11
N LEU A 285 -44.24 8.80 7.41
CA LEU A 285 -43.08 9.61 7.01
C LEU A 285 -41.79 9.11 7.65
N SER A 286 -41.81 8.77 8.94
CA SER A 286 -40.64 8.20 9.63
C SER A 286 -40.20 6.86 9.04
N GLU A 287 -41.15 6.00 8.62
CA GLU A 287 -40.82 4.74 7.94
C GLU A 287 -40.19 4.95 6.57
N LEU A 288 -40.64 5.97 5.82
CA LEU A 288 -40.07 6.30 4.52
C LEU A 288 -38.64 6.84 4.66
N GLU A 289 -38.39 7.71 5.66
CA GLU A 289 -37.06 8.19 5.99
C GLU A 289 -36.13 7.04 6.39
N LEU A 290 -36.60 6.10 7.23
CA LEU A 290 -35.83 4.93 7.65
C LEU A 290 -35.49 4.02 6.47
N LYS A 291 -36.45 3.78 5.55
CA LYS A 291 -36.19 3.02 4.32
C LYS A 291 -35.17 3.72 3.42
N GLN A 292 -35.24 5.04 3.28
CA GLN A 292 -34.27 5.80 2.48
C GLN A 292 -32.87 5.77 3.11
N LEU A 293 -32.79 5.90 4.44
CA LEU A 293 -31.54 5.83 5.19
C LEU A 293 -30.94 4.42 5.11
N LYS A 294 -31.75 3.36 5.21
CA LYS A 294 -31.32 1.97 5.00
C LYS A 294 -30.77 1.74 3.60
N LYS A 295 -31.39 2.31 2.56
CA LYS A 295 -30.89 2.23 1.17
C LYS A 295 -29.55 2.95 1.01
N ARG A 296 -29.39 4.13 1.63
CA ARG A 296 -28.09 4.84 1.64
C ARG A 296 -27.03 4.06 2.39
N LEU A 297 -27.36 3.49 3.56
CA LEU A 297 -26.46 2.68 4.36
C LEU A 297 -26.01 1.43 3.61
N SER A 298 -26.92 0.75 2.90
CA SER A 298 -26.59 -0.39 2.02
C SER A 298 -25.57 0.00 0.95
N GLY A 299 -25.76 1.14 0.29
CA GLY A 299 -24.80 1.63 -0.70
C GLY A 299 -23.43 2.01 -0.10
N VAL A 300 -23.39 2.44 1.17
CA VAL A 300 -22.14 2.67 1.89
C VAL A 300 -21.42 1.35 2.17
N PHE A 301 -22.14 0.29 2.55
CA PHE A 301 -21.56 -1.03 2.75
C PHE A 301 -20.99 -1.63 1.46
N ASP A 302 -21.72 -1.52 0.35
CA ASP A 302 -21.24 -1.99 -0.96
C ASP A 302 -19.95 -1.26 -1.38
N ASN A 303 -19.86 0.06 -1.12
CA ASN A 303 -18.65 0.83 -1.36
C ASN A 303 -17.51 0.43 -0.42
N SER A 304 -17.80 0.15 0.85
CA SER A 304 -16.77 -0.28 1.80
C SER A 304 -16.18 -1.64 1.43
N ASP A 305 -16.98 -2.58 0.92
CA ASP A 305 -16.50 -3.88 0.45
C ASP A 305 -15.58 -3.73 -0.77
N LEU A 306 -15.88 -2.78 -1.67
CA LEU A 306 -15.05 -2.49 -2.83
C LEU A 306 -13.70 -1.88 -2.42
N VAL A 307 -13.71 -1.00 -1.41
CA VAL A 307 -12.48 -0.45 -0.80
C VAL A 307 -11.65 -1.54 -0.13
N LEU A 308 -12.29 -2.44 0.65
CA LEU A 308 -11.60 -3.56 1.30
C LEU A 308 -10.92 -4.47 0.28
N LYS A 309 -11.60 -4.83 -0.81
CA LYS A 309 -11.00 -5.60 -1.92
C LYS A 309 -9.82 -4.87 -2.57
N GLY A 310 -9.93 -3.56 -2.74
CA GLY A 310 -8.82 -2.73 -3.23
C GLY A 310 -7.61 -2.77 -2.29
N LEU A 311 -7.84 -2.70 -0.97
CA LEU A 311 -6.78 -2.78 0.05
C LEU A 311 -6.13 -4.16 0.11
N GLU A 312 -6.90 -5.24 0.01
CA GLU A 312 -6.39 -6.61 -0.04
C GLU A 312 -5.48 -6.81 -1.27
N HIS A 313 -5.92 -6.34 -2.44
CA HIS A 313 -5.14 -6.38 -3.66
C HIS A 313 -3.80 -5.62 -3.54
N ILE A 314 -3.84 -4.37 -3.05
CA ILE A 314 -2.64 -3.55 -2.81
C ILE A 314 -1.70 -4.25 -1.83
N THR A 315 -2.23 -4.87 -0.78
CA THR A 315 -1.42 -5.62 0.20
C THR A 315 -0.70 -6.80 -0.47
N GLY A 316 -1.34 -7.48 -1.41
CA GLY A 316 -0.72 -8.53 -2.23
C GLY A 316 0.43 -8.00 -3.09
N VAL A 317 0.23 -6.88 -3.78
CA VAL A 317 1.28 -6.22 -4.59
C VAL A 317 2.48 -5.81 -3.72
N ILE A 318 2.21 -5.20 -2.56
CA ILE A 318 3.27 -4.81 -1.60
C ILE A 318 4.06 -6.03 -1.12
N ALA A 319 3.41 -7.17 -0.86
CA ALA A 319 4.10 -8.39 -0.45
C ALA A 319 5.09 -8.89 -1.51
N ILE A 320 4.72 -8.86 -2.79
CA ILE A 320 5.60 -9.22 -3.91
C ILE A 320 6.79 -8.25 -4.00
N LEU A 321 6.53 -6.95 -3.87
CA LEU A 321 7.56 -5.91 -3.91
C LEU A 321 8.55 -6.03 -2.74
N ILE A 322 8.08 -6.36 -1.54
CA ILE A 322 8.94 -6.61 -0.37
C ILE A 322 9.83 -7.82 -0.64
N GLU A 323 9.30 -8.90 -1.20
CA GLU A 323 10.11 -10.08 -1.52
C GLU A 323 11.18 -9.78 -2.58
N SER A 324 10.86 -8.99 -3.61
CA SER A 324 11.83 -8.49 -4.60
C SER A 324 12.95 -7.67 -3.95
N ASN A 325 12.61 -6.80 -3.00
CA ASN A 325 13.59 -6.01 -2.25
C ASN A 325 14.47 -6.86 -1.33
N LYS A 326 13.95 -7.93 -0.72
CA LYS A 326 14.78 -8.87 0.05
C LYS A 326 15.83 -9.56 -0.83
N VAL A 327 15.45 -9.94 -2.06
CA VAL A 327 16.39 -10.51 -3.03
C VAL A 327 17.48 -9.49 -3.36
N ALA A 328 17.09 -8.23 -3.64
CA ALA A 328 18.03 -7.14 -3.91
C ALA A 328 19.01 -6.92 -2.75
N ALA A 329 18.50 -6.76 -1.53
CA ALA A 329 19.33 -6.56 -0.35
C ALA A 329 20.28 -7.75 -0.09
N SER A 330 19.85 -8.98 -0.38
CA SER A 330 20.70 -10.16 -0.24
C SER A 330 21.84 -10.18 -1.27
N LEU A 331 21.59 -9.68 -2.49
CA LEU A 331 22.62 -9.51 -3.52
C LEU A 331 23.62 -8.42 -3.11
N ASP A 332 23.14 -7.29 -2.60
CA ASP A 332 24.00 -6.17 -2.18
C ASP A 332 24.90 -6.55 -1.00
N VAL A 333 24.37 -7.26 0.00
CA VAL A 333 25.17 -7.76 1.14
C VAL A 333 26.26 -8.74 0.66
N GLN A 334 25.94 -9.62 -0.29
CA GLN A 334 26.93 -10.55 -0.83
C GLN A 334 28.01 -9.82 -1.65
N ASP A 335 27.64 -8.79 -2.40
CA ASP A 335 28.59 -7.94 -3.12
C ASP A 335 29.57 -7.25 -2.20
N ASP A 336 29.07 -6.71 -1.08
CA ASP A 336 29.91 -6.10 -0.06
C ASP A 336 30.86 -7.12 0.58
N ASP A 337 30.38 -8.33 0.85
CA ASP A 337 31.20 -9.42 1.38
C ASP A 337 32.29 -9.86 0.39
N ASP A 338 31.94 -10.00 -0.89
CA ASP A 338 32.90 -10.36 -1.94
C ASP A 338 33.94 -9.23 -2.11
N ARG A 339 33.54 -7.96 -2.10
CA ARG A 339 34.45 -6.80 -2.15
C ARG A 339 35.40 -6.77 -0.96
N ARG A 340 34.93 -7.07 0.25
CA ARG A 340 35.77 -7.16 1.46
C ARG A 340 36.82 -8.26 1.34
N ARG A 341 36.49 -9.39 0.71
CA ARG A 341 37.44 -10.49 0.48
C ARG A 341 38.49 -10.14 -0.57
N VAL A 342 38.11 -9.43 -1.63
CA VAL A 342 39.05 -8.93 -2.66
C VAL A 342 40.01 -7.90 -2.06
N ALA A 343 39.50 -6.98 -1.21
CA ALA A 343 40.33 -5.96 -0.55
C ALA A 343 41.39 -6.55 0.39
N LEU A 344 41.14 -7.72 0.99
CA LEU A 344 42.07 -8.37 1.91
C LEU A 344 43.26 -9.08 1.21
N MET A 345 43.14 -9.42 -0.08
CA MET A 345 44.26 -10.02 -0.84
C MET A 345 45.31 -8.99 -1.29
N GLY A 346 44.99 -7.71 -1.27
CA GLY A 346 45.82 -6.67 -1.90
C GLY A 346 46.97 -6.11 -1.07
N TYR A 347 46.88 -6.12 0.27
CA TYR A 347 47.83 -5.38 1.12
C TYR A 347 47.94 -5.99 2.52
N LYS A 348 48.50 -7.19 2.64
CA LYS A 348 49.14 -7.57 3.90
C LYS A 348 50.57 -7.00 3.84
N GLU A 349 50.73 -5.76 4.30
CA GLU A 349 52.06 -5.18 4.43
C GLU A 349 52.92 -6.15 5.23
N ALA A 350 54.04 -6.58 4.65
CA ALA A 350 55.06 -7.36 5.35
C ALA A 350 55.82 -6.49 6.39
N GLY A 351 55.27 -5.36 6.82
CA GLY A 351 55.89 -4.40 7.71
C GLY A 351 55.62 -4.72 9.18
N GLY A 352 56.70 -4.96 9.94
CA GLY A 352 56.68 -4.72 11.39
C GLY A 352 56.78 -5.93 12.31
N LYS A 353 57.69 -6.89 12.06
CA LYS A 353 58.35 -7.56 13.19
C LYS A 353 59.40 -6.59 13.77
N GLU A 354 58.95 -5.56 14.48
CA GLU A 354 59.79 -4.92 15.49
C GLU A 354 59.31 -5.36 16.87
N GLY A 355 60.27 -5.72 17.70
CA GLY A 355 60.11 -6.71 18.75
C GLY A 355 59.46 -6.19 20.02
N GLU A 356 58.52 -6.97 20.54
CA GLU A 356 58.24 -7.01 21.98
C GLU A 356 58.73 -8.33 22.55
N ARG A 357 59.91 -8.24 23.17
CA ARG A 357 60.39 -9.19 24.17
C ARG A 357 59.65 -8.90 25.49
N SER A 358 59.39 -9.99 26.23
CA SER A 358 59.06 -10.04 27.66
C SER A 358 57.61 -9.69 28.00
N GLY A 359 56.79 -10.54 28.62
CA GLY A 359 57.00 -11.82 29.29
C GLY A 359 55.76 -12.16 30.12
N SER A 360 55.77 -13.33 30.75
CA SER A 360 54.81 -13.85 31.75
C SER A 360 53.59 -14.58 31.18
N ARG A 361 53.66 -15.91 31.00
CA ARG A 361 53.35 -17.01 31.95
C ARG A 361 51.84 -17.27 32.15
N THR A 362 51.47 -18.51 31.79
CA THR A 362 50.42 -19.39 32.37
C THR A 362 48.97 -18.91 32.25
N THR A 363 48.02 -19.67 31.71
CA THR A 363 47.66 -21.04 32.12
C THR A 363 47.05 -21.89 31.01
N ARG A 364 47.31 -23.20 31.17
CA ARG A 364 46.84 -24.38 30.43
C ARG A 364 45.34 -24.66 30.59
N ALA A 365 44.86 -25.51 29.67
CA ALA A 365 43.62 -26.30 29.66
C ALA A 365 42.38 -25.52 29.16
N ARG A 366 41.57 -26.01 28.22
CA ARG A 366 41.06 -27.39 28.04
C ARG A 366 40.44 -27.47 26.63
N SER A 367 40.98 -28.26 25.71
CA SER A 367 40.45 -29.56 25.28
C SER A 367 38.91 -29.63 25.14
N GLY A 368 38.45 -29.80 23.90
CA GLY A 368 37.08 -30.02 23.45
C GLY A 368 36.98 -29.64 21.96
N ASN A 369 37.59 -30.39 21.05
CA ASN A 369 37.02 -31.54 20.36
C ASN A 369 35.66 -31.25 19.69
N GLY A 370 35.71 -31.04 18.37
CA GLY A 370 34.60 -30.81 17.45
C GLY A 370 35.17 -30.11 16.21
N GLY A 371 35.75 -30.83 15.24
CA GLY A 371 34.96 -31.47 14.19
C GLY A 371 34.38 -30.35 13.30
N GLY A 372 35.13 -29.79 12.37
CA GLY A 372 35.44 -30.45 11.11
C GLY A 372 34.64 -29.78 9.99
N ALA A 373 35.22 -28.73 9.40
CA ALA A 373 34.90 -28.30 8.05
C ALA A 373 36.19 -27.73 7.49
N ALA A 374 36.77 -28.45 6.53
CA ALA A 374 37.94 -28.04 5.78
C ALA A 374 37.65 -26.66 5.17
N GLY A 375 38.21 -25.62 5.80
CA GLY A 375 38.37 -24.34 5.15
C GLY A 375 39.31 -24.57 3.98
N ASP A 376 38.73 -24.63 2.80
CA ASP A 376 39.41 -24.55 1.51
C ASP A 376 40.37 -23.36 1.59
N GLY A 377 41.64 -23.69 1.85
CA GLY A 377 42.68 -22.72 2.12
C GLY A 377 42.99 -22.04 0.82
N ALA A 378 42.25 -20.96 0.53
CA ALA A 378 42.44 -20.12 -0.64
C ALA A 378 43.93 -19.88 -0.82
N THR A 379 44.49 -20.51 -1.85
CA THR A 379 45.91 -20.52 -2.15
C THR A 379 46.31 -19.07 -2.39
N VAL A 380 46.98 -18.46 -1.41
CA VAL A 380 47.49 -17.10 -1.54
C VAL A 380 48.57 -17.14 -2.61
N ILE A 381 48.24 -16.71 -3.83
CA ILE A 381 49.18 -16.64 -4.93
C ILE A 381 50.15 -15.49 -4.62
N SER A 382 51.30 -15.81 -4.03
CA SER A 382 52.36 -14.84 -3.82
C SER A 382 53.29 -14.82 -5.03
N VAL A 383 53.52 -13.64 -5.61
CA VAL A 383 54.57 -13.46 -6.63
C VAL A 383 55.92 -13.49 -5.92
N ASP A 384 56.81 -14.43 -6.28
CA ASP A 384 58.16 -14.48 -5.72
C ASP A 384 58.91 -13.17 -6.08
N PRO A 385 59.41 -12.41 -5.09
CA PRO A 385 60.12 -11.15 -5.34
C PRO A 385 61.34 -11.32 -6.26
N ARG A 386 61.91 -12.52 -6.38
CA ARG A 386 63.00 -12.81 -7.33
C ARG A 386 62.54 -12.74 -8.79
N CYS A 387 61.28 -13.07 -9.09
CA CYS A 387 60.73 -12.97 -10.44
C CYS A 387 60.50 -11.51 -10.86
N LEU A 388 60.33 -10.58 -9.91
CA LEU A 388 60.21 -9.14 -10.20
C LEU A 388 61.56 -8.50 -10.58
N SER A 389 62.68 -9.08 -10.13
CA SER A 389 64.03 -8.55 -10.37
C SER A 389 64.58 -8.90 -11.76
N CYS A 390 64.13 -10.00 -12.37
CA CYS A 390 64.70 -10.52 -13.62
C CYS A 390 64.06 -9.95 -14.90
N SER A 391 62.83 -9.42 -14.85
CA SER A 391 62.10 -9.02 -16.06
C SER A 391 62.25 -7.55 -16.45
N GLY A 392 62.80 -6.70 -15.57
CA GLY A 392 62.87 -5.25 -15.78
C GLY A 392 61.50 -4.54 -15.87
N GLN A 393 60.39 -5.28 -15.81
CA GLN A 393 59.02 -4.79 -15.93
C GLN A 393 58.19 -5.11 -14.69
N ALA A 394 58.76 -4.91 -13.50
CA ALA A 394 58.07 -5.14 -12.24
C ALA A 394 56.72 -4.40 -12.16
N ALA A 395 56.65 -3.18 -12.71
CA ALA A 395 55.42 -2.39 -12.78
C ALA A 395 54.32 -3.06 -13.63
N THR A 396 54.67 -3.59 -14.82
CA THR A 396 53.73 -4.26 -15.72
C THR A 396 53.25 -5.59 -15.14
N VAL A 397 54.15 -6.36 -14.52
CA VAL A 397 53.79 -7.63 -13.86
C VAL A 397 52.91 -7.37 -12.63
N LEU A 398 53.19 -6.33 -11.84
CA LEU A 398 52.34 -5.93 -10.72
C LEU A 398 50.99 -5.37 -11.19
N ALA A 399 50.94 -4.64 -12.31
CA ALA A 399 49.69 -4.18 -12.90
C ALA A 399 48.85 -5.35 -13.44
N GLY A 400 49.47 -6.27 -14.17
CA GLY A 400 48.83 -7.50 -14.67
C GLY A 400 48.39 -8.41 -13.52
N PHE A 401 49.20 -8.55 -12.47
CA PHE A 401 48.85 -9.28 -11.26
C PHE A 401 47.71 -8.61 -10.49
N LYS A 402 47.70 -7.28 -10.35
CA LYS A 402 46.57 -6.54 -9.78
C LYS A 402 45.30 -6.75 -10.62
N MET A 403 45.39 -6.65 -11.94
CA MET A 403 44.26 -6.90 -12.84
C MET A 403 43.77 -8.35 -12.79
N ALA A 404 44.67 -9.33 -12.63
CA ALA A 404 44.34 -10.74 -12.46
C ALA A 404 43.78 -11.06 -11.06
N CYS A 405 44.23 -10.35 -10.01
CA CYS A 405 43.65 -10.45 -8.66
C CYS A 405 42.33 -9.69 -8.54
N LEU A 406 41.99 -8.86 -9.52
CA LEU A 406 40.68 -8.21 -9.68
C LEU A 406 39.67 -9.09 -10.42
N GLN A 407 39.99 -10.34 -10.75
CA GLN A 407 39.02 -11.28 -11.31
C GLN A 407 37.95 -11.58 -10.25
N TYR A 408 36.87 -10.81 -10.34
CA TYR A 408 35.71 -10.94 -9.47
C TYR A 408 35.02 -12.28 -9.78
N ALA A 409 35.22 -13.26 -8.91
CA ALA A 409 34.50 -14.52 -8.93
C ALA A 409 33.35 -14.43 -7.91
N PRO A 410 32.13 -14.04 -8.34
CA PRO A 410 31.00 -13.86 -7.43
C PRO A 410 30.72 -15.16 -6.67
N GLN A 411 30.60 -15.07 -5.37
CA GLN A 411 30.21 -16.23 -4.57
C GLN A 411 28.70 -16.48 -4.66
N PRO A 412 28.23 -17.72 -4.43
CA PRO A 412 26.81 -18.00 -4.34
C PRO A 412 26.18 -17.20 -3.19
N VAL A 413 25.01 -16.63 -3.45
CA VAL A 413 24.30 -15.74 -2.54
C VAL A 413 23.40 -16.57 -1.64
N ARG A 414 23.40 -16.28 -0.33
CA ARG A 414 22.53 -16.96 0.63
C ARG A 414 21.17 -16.25 0.72
N TYR A 415 20.12 -16.88 0.17
CA TYR A 415 18.74 -16.38 0.22
C TYR A 415 17.82 -17.41 0.86
N ASN A 416 16.99 -17.01 1.83
CA ASN A 416 16.07 -17.92 2.54
C ASN A 416 16.71 -19.24 3.01
N LYS A 417 17.91 -19.14 3.59
CA LYS A 417 18.73 -20.27 4.09
C LYS A 417 19.27 -21.23 3.02
N LYS A 418 19.04 -20.99 1.73
CA LYS A 418 19.60 -21.75 0.61
C LYS A 418 20.67 -20.92 -0.11
N LEU A 419 21.56 -21.59 -0.83
CA LEU A 419 22.57 -20.94 -1.68
C LEU A 419 22.04 -20.94 -3.12
N PHE A 420 22.12 -19.79 -3.77
CA PHE A 420 21.70 -19.60 -5.15
C PHE A 420 22.83 -18.98 -5.96
N ASN A 421 22.86 -19.26 -7.27
CA ASN A 421 23.72 -18.48 -8.15
C ASN A 421 23.14 -17.07 -8.28
N ARG A 422 24.04 -16.11 -8.45
CA ARG A 422 23.68 -14.70 -8.59
C ARG A 422 22.73 -14.46 -9.77
N GLY A 423 23.00 -15.09 -10.92
CA GLY A 423 22.15 -14.98 -12.11
C GLY A 423 20.72 -15.45 -11.86
N ASP A 424 20.55 -16.56 -11.12
CA ASP A 424 19.23 -17.11 -10.80
C ASP A 424 18.43 -16.15 -9.91
N LEU A 425 19.06 -15.53 -8.90
CA LEU A 425 18.38 -14.53 -8.06
C LEU A 425 18.02 -13.25 -8.80
N ILE A 426 18.86 -12.80 -9.75
CA ILE A 426 18.53 -11.65 -10.60
C ILE A 426 17.30 -11.97 -11.46
N ALA A 427 17.23 -13.17 -12.04
CA ALA A 427 16.07 -13.62 -12.80
C ALA A 427 14.81 -13.70 -11.94
N VAL A 428 14.91 -14.25 -10.72
CA VAL A 428 13.80 -14.29 -9.74
C VAL A 428 13.33 -12.89 -9.39
N ARG A 429 14.24 -11.94 -9.14
CA ARG A 429 13.89 -10.54 -8.86
C ARG A 429 13.16 -9.90 -10.04
N SER A 430 13.64 -10.12 -11.26
CA SER A 430 12.98 -9.62 -12.48
C SER A 430 11.56 -10.17 -12.60
N GLN A 431 11.39 -11.48 -12.40
CA GLN A 431 10.09 -12.13 -12.45
C GLN A 431 9.13 -11.59 -11.37
N LEU A 432 9.61 -11.34 -10.15
CA LEU A 432 8.78 -10.74 -9.09
C LEU A 432 8.35 -9.31 -9.43
N LEU A 433 9.21 -8.52 -10.06
CA LEU A 433 8.86 -7.16 -10.49
C LEU A 433 7.83 -7.17 -11.63
N GLU A 434 7.96 -8.08 -12.58
CA GLU A 434 6.99 -8.28 -13.66
C GLU A 434 5.63 -8.73 -13.09
N GLN A 435 5.62 -9.72 -12.19
CA GLN A 435 4.40 -10.14 -11.48
C GLN A 435 3.76 -9.01 -10.67
N CYS A 436 4.57 -8.17 -10.03
CA CYS A 436 4.10 -7.00 -9.29
C CYS A 436 3.43 -5.98 -10.23
N PHE A 437 4.02 -5.76 -11.40
CA PHE A 437 3.48 -4.85 -12.42
C PHE A 437 2.18 -5.39 -13.02
N ASP A 438 2.15 -6.67 -13.39
CA ASP A 438 0.95 -7.33 -13.91
C ASP A 438 -0.19 -7.34 -12.88
N ALA A 439 0.12 -7.63 -11.62
CA ALA A 439 -0.85 -7.58 -10.53
C ALA A 439 -1.43 -6.16 -10.42
N LEU A 440 -0.59 -5.13 -10.36
CA LEU A 440 -1.03 -3.74 -10.27
C LEU A 440 -1.90 -3.31 -11.46
N GLN A 441 -1.57 -3.77 -12.67
CA GLN A 441 -2.31 -3.43 -13.89
C GLN A 441 -3.65 -4.19 -14.00
N SER A 442 -3.72 -5.42 -13.50
CA SER A 442 -4.95 -6.23 -13.49
C SER A 442 -6.02 -5.71 -12.53
N GLY A 443 -5.62 -4.98 -11.49
CA GLY A 443 -6.52 -4.45 -10.46
C GLY A 443 -7.09 -5.55 -9.54
N PRO A 444 -7.94 -5.17 -8.55
CA PRO A 444 -8.59 -6.13 -7.68
C PRO A 444 -9.50 -7.04 -8.51
N ASP A 445 -9.18 -8.33 -8.54
CA ASP A 445 -9.86 -9.31 -9.38
C ASP A 445 -11.33 -9.48 -8.92
N LEU A 446 -12.23 -8.72 -9.54
CA LEU A 446 -13.66 -8.70 -9.20
C LEU A 446 -14.37 -10.05 -9.47
N ARG A 447 -13.67 -11.00 -10.11
CA ARG A 447 -14.22 -12.30 -10.53
C ARG A 447 -14.22 -13.37 -9.44
N PHE A 448 -13.49 -13.19 -8.33
CA PHE A 448 -13.36 -14.22 -7.29
C PHE A 448 -14.39 -14.17 -6.15
N ALA A 449 -15.35 -13.24 -6.17
CA ALA A 449 -16.37 -13.11 -5.11
C ALA A 449 -17.43 -14.24 -5.05
N GLY A 450 -17.22 -15.38 -5.74
CA GLY A 450 -18.12 -16.54 -5.71
C GLY A 450 -17.47 -17.93 -5.77
N GLY A 451 -16.14 -18.05 -5.65
CA GLY A 451 -15.43 -19.31 -5.89
C GLY A 451 -14.66 -19.83 -4.67
N GLN A 452 -14.95 -21.06 -4.24
CA GLN A 452 -14.22 -21.79 -3.21
C GLN A 452 -12.70 -21.82 -3.47
N PRO A 453 -11.86 -21.86 -2.42
CA PRO A 453 -10.42 -21.89 -2.55
C PRO A 453 -9.97 -23.23 -3.17
N GLN A 454 -9.50 -23.19 -4.42
CA GLN A 454 -8.67 -24.28 -4.94
C GLN A 454 -7.27 -24.15 -4.33
N VAL A 455 -7.01 -25.07 -3.41
CA VAL A 455 -5.69 -25.33 -2.85
C VAL A 455 -4.82 -25.89 -3.99
N ASN A 456 -3.92 -25.06 -4.51
CA ASN A 456 -2.89 -25.50 -5.46
C ASN A 456 -1.90 -26.44 -4.75
N ALA A 457 -2.17 -27.73 -4.88
CA ALA A 457 -1.22 -28.81 -4.64
C ALA A 457 -0.31 -28.94 -5.87
N SER A 458 0.85 -28.30 -5.84
CA SER A 458 1.88 -28.48 -6.87
C SER A 458 3.29 -28.42 -6.30
N HIS A 459 3.68 -29.43 -5.50
CA HIS A 459 5.10 -29.79 -5.42
C HIS A 459 5.32 -31.25 -4.96
N ARG A 460 5.26 -32.20 -5.89
CA ARG A 460 5.97 -33.49 -5.78
C ARG A 460 6.21 -34.12 -7.15
N GLN A 461 7.50 -34.37 -7.42
CA GLN A 461 8.10 -35.34 -8.35
C GLN A 461 7.92 -35.17 -9.86
N ARG A 462 9.04 -34.93 -10.56
CA ARG A 462 9.61 -35.96 -11.45
C ARG A 462 11.07 -35.66 -11.85
N GLU A 463 11.98 -36.47 -11.30
CA GLU A 463 13.16 -36.94 -12.02
C GLU A 463 12.76 -38.24 -12.74
N SER A 464 13.07 -38.37 -14.03
CA SER A 464 13.54 -39.61 -14.65
C SER A 464 13.90 -39.35 -16.11
N ALA A 465 15.15 -39.69 -16.44
CA ALA A 465 15.79 -39.62 -17.74
C ALA A 465 15.14 -40.51 -18.82
N GLY A 466 15.54 -40.24 -20.07
CA GLY A 466 15.88 -41.34 -20.99
C GLY A 466 14.99 -41.54 -22.22
N ASP A 467 15.49 -41.01 -23.34
CA ASP A 467 15.79 -41.75 -24.57
C ASP A 467 14.83 -41.72 -25.79
N SER A 468 15.51 -41.61 -26.94
CA SER A 468 15.16 -42.00 -28.30
C SER A 468 14.35 -41.07 -29.24
N LEU A 469 15.10 -40.54 -30.21
CA LEU A 469 14.92 -40.66 -31.67
C LEU A 469 13.65 -40.08 -32.34
N GLY A 470 13.82 -38.87 -32.89
CA GLY A 470 13.85 -38.63 -34.34
C GLY A 470 12.58 -38.84 -35.17
N GLN A 471 12.08 -37.76 -35.79
CA GLN A 471 11.82 -37.70 -37.26
C GLN A 471 11.29 -36.32 -37.71
N THR A 472 12.07 -35.70 -38.61
CA THR A 472 11.69 -35.04 -39.88
C THR A 472 10.47 -34.09 -39.98
N GLN A 473 10.80 -32.84 -40.34
CA GLN A 473 10.38 -32.12 -41.56
C GLN A 473 8.88 -32.00 -41.90
N ARG A 474 8.35 -30.76 -41.93
CA ARG A 474 7.99 -30.02 -43.16
C ARG A 474 7.18 -28.74 -42.87
N ASP A 475 7.71 -27.63 -43.40
CA ASP A 475 7.06 -26.60 -44.21
C ASP A 475 5.55 -26.32 -44.03
N ARG A 476 5.22 -25.05 -43.74
CA ARG A 476 4.47 -24.21 -44.69
C ARG A 476 4.34 -22.75 -44.25
N GLU A 477 4.93 -21.89 -45.07
CA GLU A 477 4.57 -20.49 -45.27
C GLU A 477 3.09 -20.34 -45.68
N ARG A 478 2.45 -19.25 -45.26
CA ARG A 478 1.55 -18.49 -46.16
C ARG A 478 1.23 -17.09 -45.61
N GLU A 479 1.68 -16.10 -46.37
CA GLU A 479 1.13 -14.74 -46.44
C GLU A 479 -0.39 -14.74 -46.67
N LYS A 480 -1.09 -13.70 -46.18
CA LYS A 480 -1.83 -12.73 -47.01
C LYS A 480 -2.70 -11.77 -46.17
N ASP A 481 -2.38 -10.48 -46.26
CA ASP A 481 -3.33 -9.34 -46.33
C ASP A 481 -4.28 -9.51 -47.56
N PRO A 482 -5.40 -8.75 -47.78
CA PRO A 482 -5.65 -7.38 -47.31
C PRO A 482 -7.13 -6.97 -47.00
N SER A 483 -7.27 -5.74 -46.50
CA SER A 483 -8.31 -4.72 -46.81
C SER A 483 -9.81 -5.07 -46.86
N GLY A 484 -10.58 -4.32 -46.06
CA GLY A 484 -11.98 -3.93 -46.30
C GLY A 484 -12.43 -3.03 -45.13
N GLY A 485 -13.00 -1.83 -45.27
CA GLY A 485 -13.74 -1.23 -46.37
C GLY A 485 -15.20 -1.02 -45.94
N GLY A 486 -15.60 0.23 -45.69
CA GLY A 486 -17.00 0.66 -45.46
C GLY A 486 -17.44 0.61 -44.00
N GLY A 487 -18.27 1.52 -43.47
CA GLY A 487 -19.03 2.60 -44.07
C GLY A 487 -20.11 3.06 -43.06
N GLU A 488 -20.44 4.34 -43.12
CA GLU A 488 -21.77 4.93 -42.86
C GLU A 488 -22.44 4.91 -41.47
N ARG A 489 -22.57 6.14 -40.94
CA ARG A 489 -23.82 6.87 -40.60
C ARG A 489 -25.00 6.10 -39.96
N GLY A 490 -25.35 6.55 -38.76
CA GLY A 490 -26.72 6.56 -38.20
C GLY A 490 -26.68 7.24 -36.83
N ARG A 491 -27.03 8.52 -36.67
CA ARG A 491 -28.39 9.10 -36.57
C ARG A 491 -29.16 8.53 -35.38
N GLU A 492 -28.84 9.00 -34.17
CA GLU A 492 -29.70 8.83 -32.99
C GLU A 492 -30.74 9.95 -32.96
N THR A 493 -31.97 9.53 -33.19
CA THR A 493 -33.22 10.18 -32.78
C THR A 493 -33.98 9.13 -31.97
N ILE A 494 -34.94 9.60 -31.15
CA ILE A 494 -35.87 8.85 -30.29
C ILE A 494 -35.29 8.68 -28.87
N GLY A 495 -35.98 9.02 -27.81
CA GLY A 495 -37.37 9.41 -27.66
C GLY A 495 -37.76 9.11 -26.22
N SER A 496 -38.25 10.13 -25.56
CA SER A 496 -38.91 10.07 -24.26
C SER A 496 -40.12 9.13 -24.35
N SER A 497 -40.10 8.04 -23.59
CA SER A 497 -41.30 7.27 -23.26
C SER A 497 -41.44 7.15 -21.75
N LEU A 498 -42.40 7.90 -21.23
CA LEU A 498 -43.13 7.59 -20.00
C LEU A 498 -43.93 6.30 -20.24
N PHE A 499 -43.84 5.34 -19.32
CA PHE A 499 -44.89 4.40 -18.86
C PHE A 499 -44.17 3.52 -17.81
N GLY A 500 -44.53 3.52 -16.53
CA GLY A 500 -45.85 3.17 -16.02
C GLY A 500 -45.90 1.65 -15.80
N GLY A 501 -45.33 1.16 -14.69
CA GLY A 501 -45.22 -0.27 -14.40
C GLY A 501 -45.20 -0.56 -12.91
N THR A 502 -46.39 -0.60 -12.30
CA THR A 502 -46.68 -1.06 -10.96
C THR A 502 -46.54 -2.59 -10.92
N SER A 503 -45.59 -3.15 -10.16
CA SER A 503 -45.57 -4.59 -9.84
C SER A 503 -45.91 -4.80 -8.38
N MET A 504 -46.94 -5.61 -8.14
CA MET A 504 -47.37 -6.05 -6.83
C MET A 504 -46.36 -7.03 -6.24
N GLY A 505 -45.93 -6.75 -5.01
CA GLY A 505 -45.08 -7.61 -4.21
C GLY A 505 -45.87 -8.78 -3.62
N ALA A 506 -45.30 -9.99 -3.75
CA ALA A 506 -45.68 -11.15 -2.98
C ALA A 506 -44.86 -11.16 -1.68
N SER A 507 -45.54 -10.95 -0.55
CA SER A 507 -44.99 -11.03 0.80
C SER A 507 -44.99 -12.47 1.29
N GLY A 508 -43.81 -13.10 1.32
CA GLY A 508 -43.56 -14.35 2.03
C GLY A 508 -43.39 -14.09 3.52
N PHE A 509 -44.36 -14.55 4.32
CA PHE A 509 -44.28 -14.64 5.78
C PHE A 509 -43.36 -15.82 6.16
N GLY A 510 -42.24 -15.53 6.80
CA GLY A 510 -41.37 -16.53 7.43
C GLY A 510 -40.98 -16.02 8.82
N GLY A 511 -41.78 -16.36 9.83
CA GLY A 511 -41.48 -16.11 11.23
C GLY A 511 -40.79 -17.32 11.83
N ASP A 512 -39.54 -17.15 12.28
CA ASP A 512 -38.84 -18.14 13.09
C ASP A 512 -38.26 -17.42 14.32
N GLY A 513 -38.99 -17.52 15.43
CA GLY A 513 -38.65 -16.93 16.72
C GLY A 513 -38.26 -18.01 17.71
N ARG A 514 -36.96 -18.29 17.83
CA ARG A 514 -36.40 -19.21 18.83
C ARG A 514 -35.72 -18.40 19.94
N ARG A 515 -36.46 -18.05 20.99
CA ARG A 515 -35.92 -17.55 22.27
C ARG A 515 -35.44 -18.74 23.10
N LYS A 516 -34.15 -18.73 23.47
CA LYS A 516 -33.62 -19.48 24.61
C LYS A 516 -33.71 -18.56 25.83
N ASN A 517 -34.33 -19.05 26.90
CA ASN A 517 -34.24 -18.45 28.23
C ASN A 517 -33.11 -19.16 28.97
N ASP A 518 -32.17 -18.37 29.48
CA ASP A 518 -31.34 -18.71 30.64
C ASP A 518 -31.81 -17.80 31.78
N THR A 519 -32.44 -18.37 32.81
CA THR A 519 -32.35 -18.03 34.24
C THR A 519 -33.27 -18.93 35.05
#